data_AF-A0A520UQL9-F1
#
_entry.id   AF-A0A520UQL9-F1
#
_cell.length_a   1.000
_cell.length_b   1.000
_cell.length_c   1.000
_cell.angle_alpha   90.00
_cell.angle_beta   90.00
_cell.angle_gamma   90.00
#
_symmetry.space_group_name_H-M   'P 1'
#
loop_
_entity.id
_entity.type
_entity.pdbx_description
1 polymer ?
#
loop_
_entity_poly.entity_id
_entity_poly.type
_entity_poly.pdbx_seq_one_letter_code
_entity_poly.pdbx_strand_id
1 'polypeptide(L)' 'MKKQPNPIKVFALISFEMGITIFLFSRLGKWLDANYGYDKTFTIALTLTGFALAFTLVYKQVNKLNK' A
#
# COMPACT_ATOMS: atom_id res chain seq x y z
N MET A 1 -21.77 -10.16 -23.31
CA MET A 1 -20.34 -9.76 -23.34
C MET A 1 -20.09 -8.82 -22.15
N LYS A 2 -19.48 -9.33 -21.08
CA LYS A 2 -19.29 -8.59 -19.82
C LYS A 2 -18.20 -7.54 -20.06
N LYS A 3 -18.61 -6.27 -20.25
CA LYS A 3 -17.75 -5.10 -20.46
C LYS A 3 -16.60 -5.14 -19.45
N GLN A 4 -15.39 -5.50 -19.88
CA GLN A 4 -14.23 -5.46 -18.99
C GLN A 4 -14.01 -3.98 -18.62
N PRO A 5 -14.08 -3.62 -17.33
CA PRO A 5 -13.83 -2.25 -16.92
C PRO A 5 -12.39 -1.89 -17.28
N ASN A 6 -12.21 -0.70 -17.85
CA ASN A 6 -10.92 -0.20 -18.34
C ASN A 6 -9.82 -0.45 -17.28
N PRO A 7 -8.67 -1.06 -17.64
CA PRO A 7 -7.67 -1.47 -16.67
C PRO A 7 -7.14 -0.32 -15.82
N ILE A 8 -7.18 0.92 -16.34
CA ILE A 8 -6.85 2.17 -15.64
C ILE A 8 -7.79 2.44 -14.45
N LYS A 9 -9.09 2.19 -14.62
CA LYS A 9 -10.11 2.46 -13.58
C LYS A 9 -9.98 1.47 -12.43
N VAL A 10 -9.73 0.20 -12.76
CA VAL A 10 -9.45 -0.86 -11.77
C VAL A 10 -8.17 -0.54 -10.99
N PHE A 11 -7.20 0.03 -11.67
CA PHE A 11 -5.97 0.50 -11.07
C PHE A 11 -6.10 1.63 -10.08
N ALA A 12 -6.82 2.68 -10.48
CA ALA A 12 -7.05 3.84 -9.64
C ALA A 12 -7.77 3.40 -8.35
N LEU A 13 -8.74 2.49 -8.48
CA LEU A 13 -9.47 1.94 -7.35
C LEU A 13 -8.56 1.13 -6.41
N ILE A 14 -7.76 0.20 -6.97
CA ILE A 14 -6.81 -0.61 -6.19
C ILE A 14 -5.75 0.28 -5.53
N SER A 15 -5.19 1.26 -6.25
CA SER A 15 -4.19 2.18 -5.71
C SER A 15 -4.75 3.04 -4.58
N PHE A 16 -6.01 3.46 -4.69
CA PHE A 16 -6.71 4.20 -3.64
C PHE A 16 -6.93 3.32 -2.40
N GLU A 17 -7.37 2.07 -2.60
CA GLU A 17 -7.57 1.10 -1.53
C GLU A 17 -6.25 0.71 -0.83
N MET A 18 -5.17 0.57 -1.60
CA MET A 18 -3.80 0.38 -1.09
C MET A 18 -3.32 1.58 -0.29
N GLY A 19 -3.55 2.80 -0.77
CA GLY A 19 -3.18 4.04 -0.08
C GLY A 19 -3.83 4.15 1.30
N ILE A 20 -5.12 3.81 1.39
CA ILE A 20 -5.85 3.73 2.66
C ILE A 20 -5.21 2.68 3.57
N THR A 21 -4.89 1.50 3.04
CA THR A 21 -4.28 0.41 3.81
C THR A 21 -2.90 0.80 4.36
N ILE A 22 -2.04 1.42 3.55
CA ILE A 22 -0.70 1.90 3.96
C ILE A 22 -0.81 2.99 5.02
N PHE A 23 -1.75 3.93 4.87
CA PHE A 23 -1.98 4.98 5.86
C PHE A 23 -2.45 4.39 7.19
N LEU A 24 -3.36 3.41 7.15
CA LEU A 24 -3.83 2.70 8.33
C LEU A 24 -2.68 1.97 9.02
N PHE A 25 -1.88 1.19 8.27
CA PHE A 25 -0.73 0.45 8.79
C PHE A 25 0.37 1.36 9.33
N SER A 26 0.65 2.50 8.70
CA SER A 26 1.61 3.49 9.20
C SER A 26 1.18 4.09 10.53
N ARG A 27 -0.12 4.42 10.66
CA ARG A 27 -0.68 4.91 11.93
C ARG A 27 -0.69 3.84 13.02
N LEU A 28 -0.96 2.59 12.64
CA LEU A 28 -0.92 1.44 13.55
C LEU A 28 0.52 1.14 14.00
N GLY A 29 1.51 1.25 13.11
CA GLY A 29 2.93 1.15 13.46
C GLY A 29 3.35 2.18 14.50
N LYS A 30 2.92 3.45 14.35
CA LYS A 30 3.15 4.51 15.35
C LYS A 30 2.52 4.18 16.70
N TRP A 31 1.32 3.59 16.70
CA TRP A 31 0.66 3.18 17.93
C TRP A 31 1.37 2.00 18.60
N LEU A 32 1.93 1.09 17.79
CA LEU A 32 2.67 -0.06 18.27
C LEU A 32 4.01 0.35 18.91
N ASP A 33 4.75 1.28 18.30
CA ASP A 33 5.98 1.85 18.93
C ASP A 33 5.65 2.57 20.25
N ALA A 34 4.52 3.30 20.30
CA ALA A 34 4.08 3.98 21.52
C ALA A 34 3.70 3.01 22.66
N ASN A 35 3.20 1.81 22.34
CA ASN A 35 2.81 0.80 23.33
C ASN A 35 3.97 -0.07 23.80
N TYR A 36 4.94 -0.38 22.92
CA TYR A 36 6.05 -1.27 23.24
C TYR A 36 7.32 -0.56 23.74
N GLY A 37 7.35 0.78 23.76
CA GLY A 37 8.48 1.55 24.30
C GLY A 37 9.76 1.49 23.45
N TYR A 38 9.67 1.02 22.21
CA TYR A 38 10.77 1.07 21.24
C TYR A 38 10.71 2.40 20.50
N ASP A 39 11.85 3.11 20.46
CA ASP A 39 11.90 4.54 20.13
C ASP A 39 11.42 4.91 18.72
N LYS A 40 11.37 3.95 17.77
CA LYS A 40 10.82 4.07 16.40
C LYS A 40 10.98 2.82 15.51
N THR A 41 11.60 1.76 16.02
CA THR A 41 12.08 0.63 15.20
C THR A 41 10.94 -0.12 14.51
N PHE A 42 9.81 -0.32 15.20
CA PHE A 42 8.69 -1.06 14.62
C PHE A 42 7.90 -0.21 13.63
N THR A 43 7.73 1.10 13.88
CA THR A 43 7.10 2.00 12.89
C THR A 43 7.91 2.05 11.61
N ILE A 44 9.24 2.17 11.72
CA ILE A 44 10.13 2.25 10.55
C ILE A 44 10.09 0.94 9.77
N ALA A 45 10.24 -0.21 10.44
CA ALA A 45 10.21 -1.51 9.78
C ALA A 45 8.84 -1.79 9.11
N LEU A 46 7.74 -1.50 9.79
CA LEU A 46 6.39 -1.72 9.28
C LEU A 46 6.06 -0.78 8.12
N THR A 47 6.48 0.49 8.21
CA THR A 47 6.28 1.49 7.15
C THR A 47 7.14 1.19 5.92
N LEU A 48 8.40 0.80 6.07
CA LEU A 48 9.26 0.37 4.97
C LEU A 48 8.72 -0.87 4.27
N THR A 49 8.22 -1.85 5.03
CA THR A 49 7.60 -3.06 4.47
C THR A 49 6.32 -2.73 3.71
N GLY A 50 5.46 -1.88 4.29
CA GLY A 50 4.25 -1.39 3.61
C GLY A 50 4.56 -0.58 2.34
N PHE A 51 5.60 0.25 2.37
CA PHE A 51 6.08 0.99 1.22
C PHE A 51 6.60 0.07 0.11
N ALA A 52 7.42 -0.93 0.45
CA ALA A 52 7.96 -1.89 -0.53
C ALA A 52 6.83 -2.68 -1.23
N LEU A 53 5.83 -3.13 -0.46
CA LEU A 53 4.65 -3.82 -1.00
C LEU A 53 3.84 -2.91 -1.94
N ALA A 54 3.58 -1.67 -1.53
CA ALA A 54 2.88 -0.67 -2.33
C ALA A 54 3.59 -0.40 -3.66
N PHE A 55 4.90 -0.20 -3.60
CA PHE A 55 5.74 0.08 -4.77
C PHE A 55 5.70 -1.08 -5.77
N THR A 56 5.79 -2.31 -5.27
CA THR A 56 5.74 -3.52 -6.11
C THR A 56 4.37 -3.69 -6.78
N LEU A 57 3.30 -3.37 -6.06
CA LEU A 57 1.94 -3.44 -6.57
C LEU A 57 1.73 -2.41 -7.67
N VAL A 58 2.08 -1.13 -7.45
CA VAL A 58 2.04 -0.07 -8.47
C VAL A 58 2.86 -0.45 -9.69
N TYR A 59 4.07 -0.98 -9.52
CA TYR A 59 4.93 -1.41 -10.64
C TYR A 59 4.28 -2.51 -11.49
N LYS A 60 3.79 -3.58 -10.85
CA LYS A 60 3.08 -4.67 -11.54
C LYS A 60 1.87 -4.17 -12.27
N GLN A 61 1.17 -3.24 -11.63
CA GLN A 61 0.03 -2.61 -12.21
C GLN A 61 0.49 -1.87 -13.47
N VAL A 62 1.41 -0.90 -13.39
CA VAL A 62 1.85 -0.08 -14.55
C VAL A 62 2.25 -0.95 -15.74
N ASN A 63 2.96 -2.05 -15.49
CA ASN A 63 3.35 -3.00 -16.53
C ASN A 63 2.16 -3.72 -17.19
N LYS A 64 1.07 -3.93 -16.46
CA LYS A 64 -0.18 -4.55 -16.94
C LYS A 64 -1.06 -3.59 -17.76
N LEU A 65 -0.83 -2.27 -17.64
CA LEU A 65 -1.45 -1.27 -18.51
C LEU A 65 -0.73 -1.11 -19.84
N ASN A 66 0.58 -1.38 -19.84
CA ASN A 66 1.40 -1.25 -21.03
C ASN A 66 1.30 -2.47 -21.97
N LYS A 67 0.44 -3.45 -21.64
CA LYS A 67 0.23 -4.70 -22.37
C LYS A 67 -1.24 -4.87 -22.69
#